data_AF-S3HPX3-F1
#
_entry.id   AF-S3HPX3-F1
#
_cell.length_a   1.000
_cell.length_b   1.000
_cell.length_c   1.000
_cell.angle_alpha   90.00
_cell.angle_beta   90.00
_cell.angle_gamma   90.00
#
_symmetry.space_group_name_H-M   'P 1'
#
loop_
_entity.id
_entity.type
_entity.pdbx_description
1 polymer ?
#
loop_
_entity_poly.entity_id
_entity_poly.type
_entity_poly.pdbx_seq_one_letter_code
_entity_poly.pdbx_strand_id
1 'polypeptide(L)'
;MTLPIYTPYDGSARPFTIGLMPLDLARWIEPDGDWGRYVGEKRRLLEAHRDEIFMAEGGTEGTQQETYDLLRAHLAERHPGLSDDTANAADTNAPPLLRAGLLVQDDLVIMRRKEDGWHLVAGFVAFPSSWSLQEKFGRPMQAIHADVPGFGEGTRNAALITRIFDNLQISQPVERLNWSVNITDDLFLPVSKHRRPPSAESFTLADRFARVERQTLRKLPRSGDILFTIRIYVDPIAAIAHHPDAGKLAESFAAQLDCLDEHQAAYKGLALQKAELAAKLRALADALSPV
;
A
#
# COMPACT_ATOMS: atom_id res chain seq x y z
N MET A 1 -6.94 -16.46 15.27
CA MET A 1 -6.63 -15.24 14.51
C MET A 1 -5.57 -15.59 13.50
N THR A 2 -5.67 -15.08 12.27
CA THR A 2 -4.64 -15.23 11.24
C THR A 2 -3.39 -14.48 11.66
N LEU A 3 -2.20 -15.02 11.36
CA LEU A 3 -0.94 -14.35 11.66
C LEU A 3 -0.71 -13.21 10.66
N PRO A 4 -0.16 -12.06 11.11
CA PRO A 4 0.25 -11.01 10.18
C PRO A 4 1.25 -11.56 9.16
N ILE A 5 0.94 -11.42 7.87
CA ILE A 5 1.80 -11.94 6.78
C ILE A 5 3.09 -11.11 6.68
N TYR A 6 2.98 -9.80 6.89
CA TYR A 6 4.10 -8.86 6.83
C TYR A 6 4.17 -8.02 8.09
N THR A 7 5.37 -7.92 8.66
CA THR A 7 5.63 -7.20 9.91
C THR A 7 6.76 -6.19 9.74
N PRO A 8 6.64 -5.15 8.89
CA PRO A 8 7.72 -4.16 8.67
C PRO A 8 8.06 -3.32 9.92
N TYR A 9 7.29 -3.49 10.99
CA TYR A 9 7.50 -2.93 12.32
C TYR A 9 8.32 -3.86 13.25
N ASP A 10 8.92 -4.93 12.72
CA ASP A 10 9.79 -5.90 13.44
C ASP A 10 11.21 -5.39 13.74
N GLY A 11 11.54 -4.15 13.35
CA GLY A 11 12.85 -3.54 13.56
C GLY A 11 13.84 -3.73 12.40
N SER A 12 13.49 -4.51 11.36
CA SER A 12 14.33 -4.71 10.17
C SER A 12 14.42 -3.46 9.27
N ALA A 13 13.43 -2.56 9.36
CA ALA A 13 13.37 -1.32 8.60
C ALA A 13 13.10 -0.12 9.51
N ARG A 14 13.58 1.07 9.09
CA ARG A 14 13.26 2.34 9.75
C ARG A 14 12.12 3.06 9.02
N PRO A 15 11.08 3.55 9.73
CA PRO A 15 10.06 4.40 9.14
C PRO A 15 10.67 5.61 8.41
N PHE A 16 9.96 6.11 7.39
CA PHE A 16 10.38 7.27 6.57
C PHE A 16 11.73 7.09 5.83
N THR A 17 12.15 5.84 5.64
CA THR A 17 13.18 5.48 4.66
C THR A 17 12.54 4.89 3.40
N ILE A 18 13.24 4.97 2.27
CA ILE A 18 12.76 4.45 0.99
C ILE A 18 12.65 2.91 1.04
N GLY A 19 13.70 2.23 1.54
CA GLY A 19 13.64 0.80 1.89
C GLY A 19 13.30 -0.14 0.73
N LEU A 20 13.76 0.15 -0.49
CA LEU A 20 13.50 -0.70 -1.66
C LEU A 20 14.37 -1.96 -1.61
N MET A 21 13.75 -3.07 -1.99
CA MET A 21 14.38 -4.38 -2.16
C MET A 21 14.09 -4.88 -3.58
N PRO A 22 14.95 -5.73 -4.17
CA PRO A 22 14.63 -6.42 -5.42
C PRO A 22 13.35 -7.23 -5.28
N LEU A 23 12.44 -7.11 -6.25
CA LEU A 23 11.26 -7.95 -6.33
C LEU A 23 11.56 -9.23 -7.11
N ASP A 24 11.30 -10.39 -6.51
CA ASP A 24 11.14 -11.63 -7.27
C ASP A 24 9.81 -11.60 -8.04
N LEU A 25 9.89 -11.53 -9.37
CA LEU A 25 8.71 -11.49 -10.24
C LEU A 25 7.81 -12.72 -10.09
N ALA A 26 8.33 -13.85 -9.63
CA ALA A 26 7.54 -15.03 -9.32
C ALA A 26 6.52 -14.79 -8.18
N ARG A 27 6.78 -13.78 -7.35
CA ARG A 27 5.96 -13.29 -6.23
C ARG A 27 5.38 -11.90 -6.49
N TRP A 28 5.26 -11.49 -7.76
CA TRP A 28 4.77 -10.14 -8.07
C TRP A 28 3.40 -9.89 -7.44
N ILE A 29 2.42 -10.76 -7.71
CA ILE A 29 1.10 -10.72 -7.08
C ILE A 29 0.95 -11.92 -6.14
N GLU A 30 0.40 -11.66 -4.96
CA GLU A 30 0.23 -12.64 -3.88
C GLU A 30 -1.24 -12.74 -3.46
N PRO A 31 -2.11 -13.34 -4.29
CA PRO A 31 -3.47 -13.61 -3.89
C PRO A 31 -3.52 -14.55 -2.69
N ASP A 32 -4.49 -14.32 -1.80
CA ASP A 32 -4.71 -15.14 -0.61
C ASP A 32 -6.19 -15.55 -0.47
N GLY A 33 -6.54 -16.20 0.64
CA GLY A 33 -7.91 -16.64 0.92
C GLY A 33 -8.94 -15.52 1.00
N ASP A 34 -8.50 -14.26 1.11
CA ASP A 34 -9.36 -13.08 1.16
C ASP A 34 -9.64 -12.49 -0.24
N TRP A 35 -9.18 -13.13 -1.32
CA TRP A 35 -9.34 -12.62 -2.68
C TRP A 35 -10.80 -12.22 -3.00
N GLY A 36 -11.77 -13.09 -2.68
CA GLY A 36 -13.19 -12.83 -2.91
C GLY A 36 -13.72 -11.61 -2.14
N ARG A 37 -13.23 -11.39 -0.91
CA ARG A 37 -13.59 -10.24 -0.07
C ARG A 37 -13.09 -8.93 -0.69
N TYR A 38 -11.82 -8.89 -1.09
CA TYR A 38 -11.20 -7.68 -1.67
C TYR A 38 -11.77 -7.36 -3.05
N VAL A 39 -11.86 -8.35 -3.95
CA VAL A 39 -12.40 -8.10 -5.29
C VAL A 39 -13.90 -7.82 -5.24
N GLY A 40 -14.65 -8.48 -4.33
CA GLY A 40 -16.04 -8.15 -4.04
C GLY A 40 -16.21 -6.70 -3.58
N GLU A 41 -15.39 -6.24 -2.65
CA GLU A 41 -15.42 -4.85 -2.17
C GLU A 41 -15.05 -3.84 -3.28
N LYS A 42 -14.06 -4.15 -4.13
CA LYS A 42 -13.75 -3.34 -5.32
C LYS A 42 -14.95 -3.17 -6.24
N ARG A 43 -15.72 -4.24 -6.48
CA ARG A 43 -16.95 -4.17 -7.29
C ARG A 43 -18.00 -3.28 -6.62
N ARG A 44 -18.23 -3.45 -5.32
CA ARG A 44 -19.16 -2.60 -4.54
C ARG A 44 -18.75 -1.11 -4.58
N LEU A 45 -17.46 -0.83 -4.41
CA LEU A 45 -16.93 0.55 -4.46
C LEU A 45 -16.99 1.13 -5.89
N LEU A 46 -16.86 0.31 -6.94
CA LEU A 46 -17.05 0.78 -8.30
C LEU A 46 -18.47 1.26 -8.59
N GLU A 47 -19.48 0.69 -7.93
CA GLU A 47 -20.87 1.13 -8.08
C GLU A 47 -21.12 2.49 -7.41
N ALA A 48 -20.53 2.71 -6.23
CA ALA A 48 -20.81 3.89 -5.40
C ALA A 48 -19.79 5.03 -5.52
N HIS A 49 -18.52 4.71 -5.85
CA HIS A 49 -17.37 5.60 -5.73
C HIS A 49 -16.47 5.58 -6.97
N ARG A 50 -17.02 5.22 -8.14
CA ARG A 50 -16.28 5.10 -9.42
C ARG A 50 -15.27 6.23 -9.64
N ASP A 51 -15.73 7.47 -9.55
CA ASP A 51 -14.94 8.66 -9.88
C ASP A 51 -13.91 9.01 -8.80
N GLU A 52 -14.01 8.41 -7.61
CA GLU A 52 -13.03 8.56 -6.53
C GLU A 52 -11.90 7.53 -6.65
N ILE A 53 -12.22 6.32 -7.16
CA ILE A 53 -11.29 5.19 -7.19
C ILE A 53 -10.72 4.89 -8.56
N PHE A 54 -11.27 5.43 -9.65
CA PHE A 54 -10.76 5.22 -11.00
C PHE A 54 -10.57 6.54 -11.74
N MET A 55 -9.36 6.77 -12.26
CA MET A 55 -9.02 7.92 -13.09
C MET A 55 -8.01 7.53 -14.15
N ALA A 56 -8.12 8.09 -15.35
CA ALA A 56 -7.16 7.87 -16.42
C ALA A 56 -7.11 9.06 -17.39
N GLU A 57 -5.91 9.49 -17.75
CA GLU A 57 -5.69 10.47 -18.82
C GLU A 57 -5.90 9.79 -20.18
N GLY A 58 -6.37 10.55 -21.17
CA GLY A 58 -6.41 10.06 -22.55
C GLY A 58 -5.01 9.72 -23.07
N GLY A 59 -4.90 8.70 -23.93
CA GLY A 59 -3.60 8.21 -24.42
C GLY A 59 -2.86 7.30 -23.45
N THR A 60 -3.55 6.81 -22.40
CA THR A 60 -3.02 5.78 -21.49
C THR A 60 -3.56 4.38 -21.80
N GLU A 61 -4.53 4.24 -22.71
CA GLU A 61 -5.26 3.00 -23.00
C GLU A 61 -4.32 1.86 -23.37
N GLY A 62 -3.26 2.14 -24.14
CA GLY A 62 -2.24 1.14 -24.48
C GLY A 62 -1.46 0.61 -23.27
N THR A 63 -1.08 1.50 -22.35
CA THR A 63 -0.40 1.11 -21.10
C THR A 63 -1.34 0.37 -20.14
N GLN A 64 -2.60 0.81 -20.08
CA GLN A 64 -3.63 0.11 -19.31
C GLN A 64 -3.82 -1.32 -19.84
N GLN A 65 -3.87 -1.50 -21.17
CA GLN A 65 -4.00 -2.82 -21.80
C GLN A 65 -2.76 -3.68 -21.54
N GLU A 66 -1.56 -3.12 -21.65
CA GLU A 66 -0.33 -3.81 -21.27
C GLU A 66 -0.35 -4.29 -19.82
N THR A 67 -0.84 -3.45 -18.90
CA THR A 67 -0.99 -3.81 -17.48
C THR A 67 -1.95 -4.99 -17.30
N TYR A 68 -3.11 -4.94 -17.96
CA TYR A 68 -4.09 -6.02 -17.95
C TYR A 68 -3.50 -7.34 -18.47
N ASP A 69 -2.82 -7.30 -19.63
CA ASP A 69 -2.26 -8.48 -20.27
C ASP A 69 -1.15 -9.12 -19.41
N LEU A 70 -0.29 -8.30 -18.81
CA LEU A 70 0.78 -8.77 -17.93
C LEU A 70 0.24 -9.40 -16.64
N LEU A 71 -0.76 -8.79 -16.01
CA LEU A 71 -1.38 -9.35 -14.80
C LEU A 71 -2.11 -10.65 -15.11
N ARG A 72 -2.86 -10.72 -16.21
CA ARG A 72 -3.54 -11.95 -16.63
C ARG A 72 -2.54 -13.07 -16.92
N ALA A 73 -1.46 -12.78 -17.65
CA ALA A 73 -0.41 -13.76 -17.92
C ALA A 73 0.26 -14.25 -16.62
N HIS A 74 0.59 -13.33 -15.71
CA HIS A 74 1.17 -13.68 -14.42
C HIS A 74 0.25 -14.55 -13.56
N LEU A 75 -1.04 -14.22 -13.49
CA LEU A 75 -2.04 -15.00 -12.74
C LEU A 75 -2.24 -16.39 -13.37
N ALA A 76 -2.32 -16.49 -14.69
CA ALA A 76 -2.44 -17.79 -15.37
C ALA A 76 -1.23 -18.71 -15.12
N GLU A 77 -0.02 -18.14 -15.07
CA GLU A 77 1.21 -18.90 -14.84
C GLU A 77 1.41 -19.27 -13.35
N ARG A 78 1.16 -18.32 -12.43
CA ARG A 78 1.54 -18.45 -11.02
C ARG A 78 0.38 -18.87 -10.12
N HIS A 79 -0.85 -18.59 -10.54
CA HIS A 79 -2.09 -18.77 -9.77
C HIS A 79 -3.22 -19.33 -10.66
N PRO A 80 -3.02 -20.47 -11.34
CA PRO A 80 -3.93 -20.96 -12.37
C PRO A 80 -5.38 -21.13 -11.86
N GLY A 81 -5.56 -21.51 -10.59
CA GLY A 81 -6.89 -21.65 -9.97
C GLY A 81 -7.69 -20.35 -9.84
N LEU A 82 -7.06 -19.17 -9.89
CA LEU A 82 -7.74 -17.88 -9.89
C LEU A 82 -8.00 -17.34 -11.32
N SER A 83 -7.24 -17.82 -12.31
CA SER A 83 -7.38 -17.37 -13.70
C SER A 83 -8.74 -17.73 -14.28
N ASP A 84 -9.28 -18.90 -13.93
CA ASP A 84 -10.55 -19.39 -14.47
C ASP A 84 -11.75 -18.56 -13.97
N ASP A 85 -11.72 -18.11 -12.72
CA ASP A 85 -12.76 -17.26 -12.13
C ASP A 85 -12.69 -15.80 -12.65
N THR A 86 -11.50 -15.33 -13.02
CA THR A 86 -11.28 -13.94 -13.46
C THR A 86 -11.57 -13.71 -14.94
N ALA A 87 -11.46 -14.74 -15.78
CA ALA A 87 -11.70 -14.65 -17.22
C ALA A 87 -13.19 -14.45 -17.57
N ASN A 88 -14.12 -14.95 -16.75
CA ASN A 88 -15.56 -14.95 -17.04
C ASN A 88 -16.33 -13.70 -16.57
N ALA A 89 -15.70 -12.78 -15.83
CA ALA A 89 -16.40 -11.69 -15.15
C ALA A 89 -16.08 -10.27 -15.67
N ALA A 90 -15.18 -10.12 -16.63
CA ALA A 90 -14.73 -8.79 -17.08
C ALA A 90 -15.61 -8.24 -18.22
N ASP A 91 -16.36 -7.18 -17.95
CA ASP A 91 -16.97 -6.34 -18.99
C ASP A 91 -15.86 -5.86 -19.95
N THR A 92 -15.86 -6.34 -21.19
CA THR A 92 -14.84 -6.02 -22.18
C THR A 92 -14.88 -4.55 -22.60
N ASN A 93 -15.98 -3.84 -22.34
CA ASN A 93 -16.13 -2.42 -22.62
C ASN A 93 -15.55 -1.52 -21.52
N ALA A 94 -15.22 -2.08 -20.35
CA ALA A 94 -14.61 -1.31 -19.27
C ALA A 94 -13.13 -0.98 -19.59
N PRO A 95 -12.62 0.17 -19.09
CA PRO A 95 -11.21 0.53 -19.25
C PRO A 95 -10.26 -0.60 -18.81
N PRO A 96 -9.18 -0.88 -19.54
CA PRO A 96 -8.35 -2.05 -19.25
C PRO A 96 -7.73 -2.06 -17.84
N LEU A 97 -7.39 -0.89 -17.28
CA LEU A 97 -6.83 -0.81 -15.92
C LEU A 97 -7.86 -1.17 -14.85
N LEU A 98 -9.13 -0.81 -15.07
CA LEU A 98 -10.21 -1.23 -14.18
C LEU A 98 -10.38 -2.75 -14.22
N ARG A 99 -10.44 -3.32 -15.43
CA ARG A 99 -10.51 -4.77 -15.61
C ARG A 99 -9.34 -5.45 -14.90
N ALA A 100 -8.13 -4.90 -15.03
CA ALA A 100 -6.92 -5.41 -14.37
C ALA A 100 -7.05 -5.34 -12.84
N GLY A 101 -7.57 -4.24 -12.33
CA GLY A 101 -7.81 -4.01 -10.91
C GLY A 101 -8.79 -4.98 -10.27
N LEU A 102 -9.69 -5.58 -11.07
CA LEU A 102 -10.63 -6.63 -10.63
C LEU A 102 -10.07 -8.05 -10.74
N LEU A 103 -8.84 -8.23 -11.26
CA LEU A 103 -8.15 -9.53 -11.25
C LEU A 103 -7.41 -9.78 -9.93
N VAL A 104 -7.03 -8.71 -9.22
CA VAL A 104 -6.09 -8.76 -8.10
C VAL A 104 -6.60 -8.00 -6.89
N GLN A 105 -6.03 -8.29 -5.71
CA GLN A 105 -6.36 -7.57 -4.49
C GLN A 105 -5.64 -6.21 -4.40
N ASP A 106 -4.51 -6.06 -5.09
CA ASP A 106 -3.71 -4.84 -5.17
C ASP A 106 -4.45 -3.68 -5.87
N ASP A 107 -4.27 -2.47 -5.36
CA ASP A 107 -4.55 -1.26 -6.13
C ASP A 107 -3.47 -1.03 -7.18
N LEU A 108 -3.83 -0.39 -8.29
CA LEU A 108 -2.98 -0.23 -9.47
C LEU A 108 -2.82 1.25 -9.83
N VAL A 109 -1.58 1.70 -10.00
CA VAL A 109 -1.26 3.07 -10.40
C VAL A 109 -0.23 3.04 -11.52
N ILE A 110 -0.45 3.84 -12.57
CA ILE A 110 0.46 3.99 -13.70
C ILE A 110 1.13 5.35 -13.61
N MET A 111 2.46 5.32 -13.57
CA MET A 111 3.33 6.48 -13.53
C MET A 111 4.01 6.67 -14.89
N ARG A 112 3.88 7.85 -15.49
CA ARG A 112 4.47 8.19 -16.80
C ARG A 112 5.45 9.34 -16.69
N ARG A 113 6.58 9.25 -17.39
CA ARG A 113 7.54 10.36 -17.48
C ARG A 113 7.01 11.42 -18.46
N LYS A 114 6.74 12.62 -17.94
CA LYS A 114 6.45 13.87 -18.69
C LYS A 114 7.65 14.81 -18.60
N GLU A 115 7.65 15.98 -19.22
CA GLU A 115 8.80 16.91 -19.26
C GLU A 115 9.35 17.25 -17.86
N ASP A 116 8.46 17.56 -16.93
CA ASP A 116 8.71 18.01 -15.56
C ASP A 116 8.82 16.87 -14.52
N GLY A 117 8.64 15.61 -14.92
CA GLY A 117 8.91 14.45 -14.07
C GLY A 117 7.92 13.30 -14.23
N TRP A 118 7.92 12.39 -13.26
CA TRP A 118 7.01 11.24 -13.24
C TRP A 118 5.64 11.66 -12.71
N HIS A 119 4.58 11.31 -13.44
CA HIS A 119 3.21 11.73 -13.16
C HIS A 119 2.30 10.53 -12.97
N LEU A 120 1.33 10.65 -12.05
CA LEU A 120 0.23 9.70 -11.92
C LEU A 120 -0.77 9.95 -13.06
N VAL A 121 -0.77 9.11 -14.09
CA VAL A 121 -1.58 9.30 -15.31
C VAL A 121 -2.78 8.36 -15.41
N ALA A 122 -2.77 7.25 -14.68
CA ALA A 122 -3.94 6.39 -14.52
C ALA A 122 -3.87 5.68 -13.17
N GLY A 123 -5.03 5.41 -12.57
CA GLY A 123 -5.12 4.75 -11.28
C GLY A 123 -6.46 4.02 -11.11
N PHE A 124 -6.39 2.84 -10.52
CA PHE A 124 -7.50 2.16 -9.87
C PHE A 124 -7.11 1.91 -8.41
N VAL A 125 -7.56 2.80 -7.52
CA VAL A 125 -7.17 2.87 -6.10
C VAL A 125 -8.41 2.74 -5.24
N ALA A 126 -8.82 1.49 -4.97
CA ALA A 126 -10.00 1.19 -4.19
C ALA A 126 -9.72 1.18 -2.69
N PHE A 127 -8.47 0.95 -2.28
CA PHE A 127 -8.07 0.78 -0.89
C PHE A 127 -6.98 1.77 -0.45
N PRO A 128 -7.20 3.08 -0.65
CA PRO A 128 -6.21 4.08 -0.24
C PRO A 128 -5.98 4.04 1.28
N SER A 129 -4.74 4.28 1.71
CA SER A 129 -4.40 4.42 3.13
C SER A 129 -4.45 5.89 3.55
N SER A 130 -5.63 6.50 3.46
CA SER A 130 -5.86 7.89 3.85
C SER A 130 -5.16 8.91 2.95
N TRP A 131 -5.33 8.72 1.65
CA TRP A 131 -5.03 9.71 0.61
C TRP A 131 -6.05 9.57 -0.52
N SER A 132 -6.26 10.62 -1.29
CA SER A 132 -7.25 10.63 -2.37
C SER A 132 -6.58 10.54 -3.74
N LEU A 133 -7.04 9.61 -4.59
CA LEU A 133 -6.62 9.55 -5.98
C LEU A 133 -6.93 10.87 -6.70
N GLN A 134 -8.13 11.42 -6.51
CA GLN A 134 -8.54 12.71 -7.06
C GLN A 134 -7.58 13.85 -6.71
N GLU A 135 -7.15 13.92 -5.44
CA GLU A 135 -6.23 14.97 -4.99
C GLU A 135 -4.81 14.82 -5.57
N LYS A 136 -4.39 13.60 -5.92
CA LYS A 136 -3.02 13.28 -6.36
C LYS A 136 -2.92 13.06 -7.88
N PHE A 137 -4.03 12.87 -8.58
CA PHE A 137 -4.09 12.56 -10.00
C PHE A 137 -3.51 13.68 -10.87
N GLY A 138 -2.78 13.30 -11.92
CA GLY A 138 -2.16 14.23 -12.87
C GLY A 138 -1.03 15.08 -12.30
N ARG A 139 -0.63 14.87 -11.04
CA ARG A 139 0.44 15.64 -10.38
C ARG A 139 1.81 14.98 -10.53
N PRO A 140 2.90 15.77 -10.52
CA PRO A 140 4.26 15.23 -10.49
C PRO A 140 4.54 14.55 -9.15
N MET A 141 5.47 13.60 -9.18
CA MET A 141 5.86 12.76 -8.06
C MET A 141 6.25 13.58 -6.81
N GLN A 142 6.90 14.73 -6.99
CA GLN A 142 7.25 15.65 -5.90
C GLN A 142 6.00 16.25 -5.23
N ALA A 143 5.01 16.68 -6.03
CA ALA A 143 3.75 17.23 -5.52
C ALA A 143 2.88 16.16 -4.86
N ILE A 144 2.97 14.90 -5.32
CA ILE A 144 2.29 13.77 -4.66
C ILE A 144 2.82 13.60 -3.23
N HIS A 145 4.13 13.70 -3.05
CA HIS A 145 4.83 13.46 -1.78
C HIS A 145 5.05 14.71 -0.91
N ALA A 146 4.54 15.87 -1.30
CA ALA A 146 4.76 17.13 -0.59
C ALA A 146 4.40 17.09 0.91
N ASP A 147 3.36 16.33 1.27
CA ASP A 147 2.88 16.20 2.65
C ASP A 147 3.64 15.15 3.47
N VAL A 148 4.57 14.39 2.85
CA VAL A 148 5.32 13.32 3.52
C VAL A 148 6.57 13.91 4.19
N PRO A 149 6.72 13.80 5.52
CA PRO A 149 7.87 14.32 6.26
C PRO A 149 9.21 13.86 5.67
N GLY A 150 10.03 14.81 5.24
CA GLY A 150 11.36 14.57 4.66
C GLY A 150 11.37 14.18 3.18
N PHE A 151 10.24 14.27 2.47
CA PHE A 151 10.12 13.93 1.04
C PHE A 151 9.60 15.09 0.17
N GLY A 152 9.46 16.29 0.73
CA GLY A 152 9.15 17.50 -0.03
C GLY A 152 10.20 17.84 -1.08
N GLU A 153 9.84 18.73 -2.00
CA GLU A 153 10.75 19.20 -3.06
C GLU A 153 12.07 19.76 -2.48
N GLY A 154 13.18 19.52 -3.17
CA GLY A 154 14.52 19.93 -2.74
C GLY A 154 15.15 19.03 -1.66
N THR A 155 14.41 18.08 -1.09
CA THR A 155 14.98 17.13 -0.11
C THR A 155 15.82 16.04 -0.79
N ARG A 156 16.76 15.46 -0.03
CA ARG A 156 17.54 14.29 -0.47
C ARG A 156 16.65 13.12 -0.88
N ASN A 157 15.57 12.86 -0.15
CA ASN A 157 14.69 11.73 -0.47
C ASN A 157 13.90 11.96 -1.76
N ALA A 158 13.41 13.19 -2.02
CA ALA A 158 12.75 13.51 -3.29
C ALA A 158 13.68 13.29 -4.49
N ALA A 159 14.94 13.71 -4.38
CA ALA A 159 15.95 13.45 -5.41
C ALA A 159 16.22 11.94 -5.59
N LEU A 160 16.29 11.19 -4.49
CA LEU A 160 16.50 9.73 -4.54
C LEU A 160 15.34 9.01 -5.22
N ILE A 161 14.08 9.33 -4.90
CA ILE A 161 12.93 8.71 -5.57
C ILE A 161 12.94 9.02 -7.07
N THR A 162 13.22 10.28 -7.45
CA THR A 162 13.31 10.66 -8.86
C THR A 162 14.37 9.81 -9.58
N ARG A 163 15.56 9.68 -8.99
CA ARG A 163 16.63 8.83 -9.51
C ARG A 163 16.22 7.36 -9.62
N ILE A 164 15.50 6.83 -8.63
CA ILE A 164 15.01 5.44 -8.66
C ILE A 164 14.10 5.23 -9.88
N PHE A 165 13.11 6.11 -10.08
CA PHE A 165 12.16 5.99 -11.18
C PHE A 165 12.86 6.14 -12.54
N ASP A 166 13.75 7.11 -12.68
CA ASP A 166 14.51 7.33 -13.91
C ASP A 166 15.39 6.12 -14.29
N ASN A 167 15.93 5.41 -13.29
CA ASN A 167 16.86 4.29 -13.52
C ASN A 167 16.23 2.90 -13.37
N LEU A 168 14.93 2.80 -13.08
CA LEU A 168 14.26 1.50 -12.92
C LEU A 168 14.36 0.70 -14.23
N GLN A 169 14.87 -0.53 -14.15
CA GLN A 169 15.04 -1.42 -15.29
C GLN A 169 13.87 -2.41 -15.40
N ILE A 170 13.51 -2.79 -16.61
CA ILE A 170 12.45 -3.78 -16.87
C ILE A 170 12.75 -5.11 -16.15
N SER A 171 14.02 -5.53 -16.14
CA SER A 171 14.49 -6.77 -15.52
C SER A 171 14.72 -6.69 -14.01
N GLN A 172 14.60 -5.49 -13.41
CA GLN A 172 14.87 -5.26 -11.98
C GLN A 172 13.72 -4.48 -11.33
N PRO A 173 12.52 -5.09 -11.23
CA PRO A 173 11.47 -4.51 -10.43
C PRO A 173 11.87 -4.52 -8.95
N VAL A 174 11.22 -3.67 -8.18
CA VAL A 174 11.52 -3.49 -6.76
C VAL A 174 10.25 -3.52 -5.95
N GLU A 175 10.38 -3.85 -4.67
CA GLU A 175 9.30 -3.78 -3.69
C GLU A 175 9.75 -3.06 -2.42
N ARG A 176 8.77 -2.57 -1.67
CA ARG A 176 8.96 -2.07 -0.30
C ARG A 176 7.71 -2.35 0.52
N LEU A 177 7.88 -2.28 1.83
CA LEU A 177 6.78 -2.29 2.78
C LEU A 177 6.61 -0.90 3.38
N ASN A 178 5.38 -0.49 3.54
CA ASN A 178 5.00 0.66 4.35
C ASN A 178 3.96 0.21 5.37
N TRP A 179 3.85 0.90 6.49
CA TRP A 179 2.84 0.58 7.49
C TRP A 179 2.23 1.82 8.11
N SER A 180 1.01 1.69 8.59
CA SER A 180 0.36 2.67 9.43
C SER A 180 -0.57 1.98 10.43
N VAL A 181 -1.01 2.71 11.45
CA VAL A 181 -2.01 2.22 12.39
C VAL A 181 -3.33 2.90 12.12
N ASN A 182 -4.41 2.13 12.14
CA ASN A 182 -5.78 2.60 11.98
C ASN A 182 -6.66 2.10 13.13
N ILE A 183 -7.80 2.75 13.30
CA ILE A 183 -8.83 2.44 14.31
C ILE A 183 -9.96 1.54 13.76
N THR A 184 -9.86 1.14 12.50
CA THR A 184 -10.82 0.33 11.76
C THR A 184 -10.06 -0.63 10.85
N ASP A 185 -10.68 -1.76 10.53
CA ASP A 185 -10.21 -2.73 9.54
C ASP A 185 -10.71 -2.44 8.11
N ASP A 186 -11.45 -1.34 7.91
CA ASP A 186 -11.98 -0.94 6.61
C ASP A 186 -10.88 -0.86 5.52
N LEU A 187 -11.20 -1.39 4.35
CA LEU A 187 -10.31 -1.34 3.20
C LEU A 187 -10.33 0.05 2.53
N PHE A 188 -11.49 0.69 2.44
CA PHE A 188 -11.67 1.98 1.78
C PHE A 188 -11.51 3.15 2.76
N LEU A 189 -10.34 3.80 2.75
CA LEU A 189 -10.04 4.96 3.60
C LEU A 189 -9.61 6.16 2.73
N PRO A 190 -10.51 6.78 1.95
CA PRO A 190 -10.16 7.84 0.98
C PRO A 190 -9.84 9.18 1.65
N VAL A 191 -10.29 9.39 2.89
CA VAL A 191 -10.12 10.64 3.62
C VAL A 191 -8.74 10.68 4.28
N SER A 192 -8.03 11.79 4.07
CA SER A 192 -6.74 12.06 4.71
C SER A 192 -6.81 11.93 6.24
N LYS A 193 -5.77 11.35 6.84
CA LYS A 193 -5.65 11.21 8.31
C LYS A 193 -5.72 12.56 9.02
N HIS A 194 -5.26 13.63 8.36
CA HIS A 194 -5.30 14.99 8.87
C HIS A 194 -6.72 15.55 9.05
N ARG A 195 -7.72 14.97 8.37
CA ARG A 195 -9.13 15.38 8.50
C ARG A 195 -9.92 14.55 9.50
N ARG A 196 -9.32 13.49 10.08
CA ARG A 196 -9.99 12.71 11.14
C ARG A 196 -9.80 13.41 12.48
N PRO A 197 -10.89 13.63 13.25
CA PRO A 197 -10.76 14.21 14.59
C PRO A 197 -9.88 13.28 15.44
N PRO A 198 -8.92 13.82 16.20
CA PRO A 198 -8.15 13.02 17.13
C PRO A 198 -9.09 12.39 18.17
N SER A 199 -8.97 11.08 18.40
CA SER A 199 -9.66 10.40 19.50
C SER A 199 -8.64 9.99 20.57
N ALA A 200 -8.91 10.42 21.80
CA ALA A 200 -8.21 10.05 23.02
C ALA A 200 -8.98 8.96 23.80
N GLU A 201 -9.92 8.27 23.16
CA GLU A 201 -10.64 7.17 23.78
C GLU A 201 -9.70 6.01 24.08
N SER A 202 -9.88 5.40 25.26
CA SER A 202 -9.14 4.20 25.64
C SER A 202 -9.39 3.07 24.64
N PHE A 203 -8.35 2.30 24.35
CA PHE A 203 -8.42 1.21 23.38
C PHE A 203 -7.61 -0.01 23.82
N THR A 204 -7.91 -1.15 23.23
CA THR A 204 -7.10 -2.36 23.32
C THR A 204 -6.27 -2.57 22.05
N LEU A 205 -5.30 -3.48 22.09
CA LEU A 205 -4.56 -3.87 20.87
C LEU A 205 -5.47 -4.53 19.82
N ALA A 206 -6.67 -5.00 20.19
CA ALA A 206 -7.64 -5.55 19.24
C ALA A 206 -8.43 -4.44 18.50
N ASP A 207 -8.54 -3.24 19.09
CA ASP A 207 -9.25 -2.09 18.51
C ASP A 207 -8.35 -1.23 17.60
N ARG A 208 -7.12 -1.69 17.33
CA ARG A 208 -6.15 -1.03 16.47
C ARG A 208 -5.63 -2.02 15.46
N PHE A 209 -5.46 -1.54 14.24
CA PHE A 209 -5.09 -2.37 13.10
C PHE A 209 -3.78 -1.88 12.51
N ALA A 210 -2.81 -2.77 12.41
CA ALA A 210 -1.65 -2.58 11.58
C ALA A 210 -2.09 -2.72 10.12
N ARG A 211 -2.06 -1.60 9.38
CA ARG A 211 -2.29 -1.59 7.94
C ARG A 211 -0.95 -1.56 7.23
N VAL A 212 -0.60 -2.66 6.59
CA VAL A 212 0.66 -2.82 5.85
C VAL A 212 0.37 -2.72 4.36
N GLU A 213 1.17 -1.91 3.67
CA GLU A 213 1.17 -1.79 2.22
C GLU A 213 2.40 -2.52 1.69
N ARG A 214 2.17 -3.59 0.92
CA ARG A 214 3.21 -4.13 0.05
C ARG A 214 3.13 -3.43 -1.29
N GLN A 215 4.20 -2.72 -1.59
CA GLN A 215 4.30 -1.78 -2.68
C GLN A 215 5.30 -2.30 -3.70
N THR A 216 4.89 -2.50 -4.96
CA THR A 216 5.80 -2.92 -6.03
C THR A 216 5.93 -1.86 -7.12
N LEU A 217 7.12 -1.68 -7.67
CA LEU A 217 7.38 -0.83 -8.83
C LEU A 217 7.98 -1.68 -9.93
N ARG A 218 7.29 -1.73 -11.07
CA ARG A 218 7.72 -2.48 -12.25
C ARG A 218 7.65 -1.60 -13.48
N LYS A 219 8.77 -1.43 -14.18
CA LYS A 219 8.79 -0.77 -15.49
C LYS A 219 8.16 -1.68 -16.54
N LEU A 220 7.20 -1.13 -17.28
CA LEU A 220 6.43 -1.83 -18.29
C LEU A 220 7.24 -1.92 -19.60
N PRO A 221 7.41 -3.12 -20.17
CA PRO A 221 8.34 -3.36 -21.27
C PRO A 221 7.97 -2.69 -22.60
N ARG A 222 6.68 -2.45 -22.88
CA ARG A 222 6.21 -1.86 -24.13
C ARG A 222 6.06 -0.35 -24.02
N SER A 223 5.38 0.13 -22.99
CA SER A 223 5.14 1.57 -22.81
C SER A 223 6.31 2.33 -22.20
N GLY A 224 7.16 1.67 -21.40
CA GLY A 224 8.21 2.31 -20.60
C GLY A 224 7.68 3.04 -19.36
N ASP A 225 6.36 3.08 -19.16
CA ASP A 225 5.72 3.58 -17.94
C ASP A 225 6.04 2.66 -16.74
N ILE A 226 5.78 3.12 -15.53
CA ILE A 226 5.96 2.33 -14.31
C ILE A 226 4.60 1.96 -13.73
N LEU A 227 4.37 0.67 -13.53
CA LEU A 227 3.24 0.15 -12.77
C LEU A 227 3.63 0.07 -11.29
N PHE A 228 2.86 0.77 -10.48
CA PHE A 228 2.92 0.77 -9.02
C PHE A 228 1.73 -0.05 -8.50
N THR A 229 1.99 -1.19 -7.85
CA THR A 229 0.94 -1.99 -7.18
C THR A 229 0.98 -1.78 -5.68
N ILE A 230 -0.19 -1.77 -5.05
CA ILE A 230 -0.33 -1.54 -3.60
C ILE A 230 -1.26 -2.62 -3.02
N ARG A 231 -0.69 -3.67 -2.46
CA ARG A 231 -1.43 -4.70 -1.71
C ARG A 231 -1.58 -4.26 -0.27
N ILE A 232 -2.82 -4.24 0.22
CA ILE A 232 -3.15 -3.89 1.60
C ILE A 232 -3.38 -5.15 2.44
N TYR A 233 -2.60 -5.29 3.50
CA TYR A 233 -2.84 -6.22 4.61
C TYR A 233 -3.35 -5.43 5.83
N VAL A 234 -4.37 -5.95 6.49
CA VAL A 234 -4.98 -5.32 7.66
C VAL A 234 -5.11 -6.35 8.76
N ASP A 235 -4.30 -6.20 9.80
CA ASP A 235 -4.24 -7.14 10.91
C ASP A 235 -4.51 -6.39 12.22
N PRO A 236 -5.37 -6.93 13.12
CA PRO A 236 -5.48 -6.37 14.46
C PRO A 236 -4.11 -6.48 15.16
N ILE A 237 -3.67 -5.44 15.86
CA ILE A 237 -2.36 -5.43 16.53
C ILE A 237 -2.29 -6.56 17.59
N ALA A 238 -3.43 -6.93 18.18
CA ALA A 238 -3.53 -8.10 19.06
C ALA A 238 -3.10 -9.43 18.41
N ALA A 239 -3.10 -9.54 17.07
CA ALA A 239 -2.60 -10.73 16.37
C ALA A 239 -1.10 -10.98 16.62
N ILE A 240 -0.33 -9.95 17.00
CA ILE A 240 1.09 -10.07 17.37
C ILE A 240 1.30 -11.13 18.47
N ALA A 241 0.36 -11.25 19.42
CA ALA A 241 0.45 -12.23 20.52
C ALA A 241 0.54 -13.69 20.06
N HIS A 242 0.14 -13.98 18.81
CA HIS A 242 0.18 -15.32 18.23
C HIS A 242 1.42 -15.57 17.36
N HIS A 243 2.22 -14.53 17.09
CA HIS A 243 3.41 -14.63 16.25
C HIS A 243 4.53 -15.43 16.96
N PRO A 244 5.33 -16.26 16.26
CA PRO A 244 6.44 -17.00 16.88
C PRO A 244 7.41 -16.10 17.66
N ASP A 245 7.69 -14.91 17.14
CA ASP A 245 8.56 -13.89 17.76
C ASP A 245 7.77 -12.78 18.48
N ALA A 246 6.59 -13.07 19.02
CA ALA A 246 5.63 -12.07 19.52
C ALA A 246 6.26 -11.02 20.47
N GLY A 247 7.06 -11.43 21.45
CA GLY A 247 7.70 -10.51 22.40
C GLY A 247 8.67 -9.54 21.72
N LYS A 248 9.55 -10.05 20.85
CA LYS A 248 10.50 -9.24 20.08
C LYS A 248 9.79 -8.31 19.11
N LEU A 249 8.74 -8.80 18.45
CA LEU A 249 7.94 -8.03 17.49
C LEU A 249 7.22 -6.88 18.20
N ALA A 250 6.59 -7.14 19.35
CA ALA A 250 5.90 -6.13 20.14
C ALA A 250 6.88 -5.05 20.64
N GLU A 251 8.05 -5.43 21.17
CA GLU A 251 9.07 -4.48 21.61
C GLU A 251 9.61 -3.64 20.44
N SER A 252 9.90 -4.28 19.30
CA SER A 252 10.41 -3.58 18.12
C SER A 252 9.41 -2.58 17.57
N PHE A 253 8.12 -2.93 17.58
CA PHE A 253 7.06 -2.01 17.17
C PHE A 253 6.95 -0.83 18.13
N ALA A 254 6.99 -1.07 19.46
CA ALA A 254 7.01 0.01 20.45
C ALA A 254 8.21 0.95 20.25
N ALA A 255 9.41 0.39 20.04
CA ALA A 255 10.62 1.18 19.78
C ALA A 255 10.51 2.01 18.49
N GLN A 256 9.93 1.47 17.41
CA GLN A 256 9.69 2.23 16.19
C GLN A 256 8.71 3.39 16.41
N LEU A 257 7.64 3.19 17.20
CA LEU A 257 6.69 4.25 17.54
C LEU A 257 7.39 5.38 18.30
N ASP A 258 8.27 5.06 19.25
CA ASP A 258 9.01 6.07 20.01
C ASP A 258 10.00 6.85 19.15
N CYS A 259 10.58 6.23 18.14
CA CYS A 259 11.48 6.90 17.19
C CYS A 259 10.78 7.89 16.26
N LEU A 260 9.44 7.87 16.16
CA LEU A 260 8.72 8.84 15.34
C LEU A 260 8.77 10.22 15.99
N ASP A 261 9.24 11.22 15.25
CA ASP A 261 9.10 12.63 15.67
C ASP A 261 7.62 13.08 15.62
N GLU A 262 7.34 14.29 16.11
CA GLU A 262 5.97 14.82 16.19
C GLU A 262 5.31 14.95 14.80
N HIS A 263 6.06 15.40 13.79
CA HIS A 263 5.55 15.55 12.42
C HIS A 263 5.24 14.19 11.78
N GLN A 264 6.13 13.22 11.97
CA GLN A 264 5.99 11.85 11.51
C GLN A 264 4.81 11.13 12.19
N ALA A 265 4.68 11.30 13.50
CA ALA A 265 3.55 10.77 14.26
C ALA A 265 2.23 11.41 13.80
N ALA A 266 2.19 12.73 13.61
CA ALA A 266 1.02 13.43 13.08
C ALA A 266 0.65 12.93 11.67
N TYR A 267 1.63 12.80 10.77
CA TYR A 267 1.44 12.27 9.42
C TYR A 267 0.87 10.85 9.41
N LYS A 268 1.36 9.97 10.29
CA LYS A 268 0.83 8.59 10.42
C LYS A 268 -0.52 8.53 11.15
N GLY A 269 -1.03 9.65 11.69
CA GLY A 269 -2.27 9.72 12.46
C GLY A 269 -2.15 9.22 13.90
N LEU A 270 -0.94 9.25 14.45
CA LEU A 270 -0.56 8.65 15.72
C LEU A 270 -0.35 9.65 16.87
N ALA A 271 -0.45 10.96 16.62
CA ALA A 271 -0.04 12.00 17.57
C ALA A 271 -0.59 11.81 19.00
N LEU A 272 -1.87 11.43 19.14
CA LEU A 272 -2.50 11.20 20.46
C LEU A 272 -2.44 9.75 20.97
N GLN A 273 -2.06 8.79 20.13
CA GLN A 273 -2.15 7.36 20.46
C GLN A 273 -0.79 6.68 20.57
N LYS A 274 0.28 7.32 20.07
CA LYS A 274 1.63 6.77 20.01
C LYS A 274 2.12 6.24 21.35
N ALA A 275 2.05 7.06 22.39
CA ALA A 275 2.55 6.72 23.72
C ALA A 275 1.77 5.57 24.37
N GLU A 276 0.43 5.63 24.31
CA GLU A 276 -0.44 4.57 24.85
C GLU A 276 -0.24 3.24 24.09
N LEU A 277 -0.14 3.29 22.75
CA LEU A 277 0.09 2.11 21.93
C LEU A 277 1.45 1.47 22.22
N ALA A 278 2.52 2.27 22.31
CA ALA A 278 3.84 1.78 22.67
C ALA A 278 3.86 1.13 24.06
N ALA A 279 3.19 1.74 25.06
CA ALA A 279 3.07 1.16 26.39
C ALA A 279 2.34 -0.19 26.40
N LYS A 280 1.24 -0.33 25.65
CA LYS A 280 0.50 -1.60 25.54
C LYS A 280 1.31 -2.68 24.82
N LEU A 281 2.08 -2.32 23.80
CA LEU A 281 2.98 -3.24 23.10
C LEU A 281 4.09 -3.75 24.02
N ARG A 282 4.68 -2.88 24.85
CA ARG A 282 5.66 -3.29 25.87
C ARG A 282 5.05 -4.23 26.91
N ALA A 283 3.87 -3.89 27.42
CA ALA A 283 3.16 -4.76 28.35
C ALA A 283 2.88 -6.15 27.75
N LEU A 284 2.58 -6.23 26.45
CA LEU A 284 2.48 -7.50 25.74
C LEU A 284 3.84 -8.23 25.68
N ALA A 285 4.92 -7.52 25.35
CA ALA A 285 6.27 -8.11 25.31
C ALA A 285 6.72 -8.67 26.66
N ASP A 286 6.49 -7.93 27.74
CA ASP A 286 6.81 -8.32 29.12
C ASP A 286 6.00 -9.56 29.55
N ALA A 287 4.69 -9.59 29.24
CA ALA A 287 3.84 -10.73 29.56
C ALA A 287 4.26 -12.03 28.83
N LEU A 288 4.87 -11.90 27.66
CA LEU A 288 5.34 -13.03 26.84
C LEU A 288 6.79 -13.45 27.14
N SER A 289 7.51 -12.66 27.94
CA SER A 289 8.88 -12.93 28.38
C SER A 289 8.93 -13.04 29.91
N PRO A 290 8.23 -14.02 30.53
CA PRO A 290 8.26 -14.15 31.98
C PRO A 290 9.70 -14.40 32.44
N VAL A 291 10.17 -13.54 33.34
CA VAL A 291 11.45 -13.63 34.06
C VAL A 291 11.62 -14.98 34.72
#